data_AF-A0A9E2P0U2-F1
#
_entry.id   AF-A0A9E2P0U2-F1
#
_cell.length_a   1.000
_cell.length_b   1.000
_cell.length_c   1.000
_cell.angle_alpha   90.00
_cell.angle_beta   90.00
_cell.angle_gamma   90.00
#
_symmetry.space_group_name_H-M   'P 1'
#
loop_
_entity.id
_entity.type
_entity.pdbx_description
1 polymer ?
#
loop_
_entity_poly.entity_id
_entity_poly.type
_entity_poly.pdbx_seq_one_letter_code
_entity_poly.pdbx_strand_id
1 'polypeptide(L)'
;NYVKKPFVPEELDAHIHAILKMKEGARSRSVEGHSRFSHYTLDTVHATLRDDDTGKIRVLTVTEAKILQILAENKNEVIRREAILSRCWNTENDFFASRSLDVFVTKLRKLFTDDPDVEIKTVRGVGLILMAK
;
A
#
# COMPACT_ATOMS: atom_id res chain seq x y z
N ASN A 1 37.25 -15.00 28.56
CA ASN A 1 36.07 -15.87 28.40
C ASN A 1 34.84 -14.99 28.25
N TYR A 2 34.32 -14.91 27.02
CA TYR A 2 33.20 -14.05 26.63
C TYR A 2 31.88 -14.65 27.12
N VAL A 3 31.07 -13.87 27.85
CA VAL A 3 29.77 -14.30 28.38
C VAL A 3 28.70 -14.09 27.32
N LYS A 4 28.09 -15.19 26.86
CA LYS A 4 26.89 -15.22 26.02
C LYS A 4 25.66 -15.15 26.92
N LYS A 5 24.85 -14.08 26.81
CA LYS A 5 23.48 -14.07 27.36
C LYS A 5 22.50 -14.52 26.27
N PRO A 6 21.58 -15.47 26.55
CA PRO A 6 20.47 -15.78 25.67
C PRO A 6 19.40 -14.69 25.79
N PHE A 7 18.95 -14.14 24.67
CA PHE A 7 17.79 -13.25 24.61
C PHE A 7 16.53 -14.12 24.54
N VAL A 8 15.61 -13.95 25.48
CA VAL A 8 14.27 -14.56 25.48
C VAL A 8 13.29 -13.45 25.09
N PRO A 9 12.60 -13.54 23.93
CA PRO A 9 11.56 -12.59 23.55
C PRO A 9 10.18 -13.22 23.79
N GLU A 10 9.72 -13.24 25.04
CA GLU A 10 8.34 -13.59 25.40
C GLU A 10 7.75 -12.47 26.25
N GLU A 11 7.63 -11.25 25.71
CA GLU A 11 6.87 -10.18 26.39
C GLU A 11 6.54 -8.95 25.49
N LEU A 12 6.17 -9.17 24.22
CA LEU A 12 5.77 -8.06 23.32
C LEU A 12 4.45 -8.30 22.55
N ASP A 13 3.57 -9.18 23.03
CA ASP A 13 2.40 -9.56 22.21
C ASP A 13 1.06 -8.94 22.65
N ALA A 14 0.88 -8.52 23.90
CA ALA A 14 -0.45 -8.09 24.36
C ALA A 14 -0.78 -6.60 24.10
N HIS A 15 0.22 -5.72 23.98
CA HIS A 15 -0.03 -4.27 23.85
C HIS A 15 -0.20 -3.81 22.38
N ILE A 16 0.40 -4.53 21.43
CA ILE A 16 0.32 -4.21 20.00
C ILE A 16 -1.08 -4.53 19.44
N HIS A 17 -1.69 -5.63 19.87
CA HIS A 17 -3.02 -6.03 19.41
C HIS A 17 -4.13 -5.07 19.86
N ALA A 18 -4.01 -4.46 21.04
CA ALA A 18 -5.02 -3.53 21.56
C ALA A 18 -5.07 -2.20 20.77
N ILE A 19 -3.91 -1.68 20.33
CA ILE A 19 -3.84 -0.47 19.52
C ILE A 19 -4.32 -0.74 18.08
N LEU A 20 -3.99 -1.90 17.52
CA LEU A 20 -4.48 -2.30 16.20
C LEU A 20 -6.01 -2.41 16.17
N LYS A 21 -6.62 -2.98 17.21
CA LYS A 21 -8.09 -3.18 17.29
C LYS A 21 -8.87 -1.86 17.43
N MET A 22 -8.29 -0.84 18.04
CA MET A 22 -8.92 0.49 18.15
C MET A 22 -8.84 1.28 16.83
N LYS A 23 -7.83 0.98 15.98
CA LYS A 23 -7.71 1.52 14.62
C LYS A 23 -8.60 0.79 13.60
N GLU A 24 -9.14 -0.39 13.94
CA GLU A 24 -10.13 -1.10 13.09
C GLU A 24 -11.47 -0.38 12.98
N GLY A 25 -11.81 0.51 13.94
CA GLY A 25 -12.99 1.38 13.86
C GLY A 25 -12.93 2.46 12.76
N ALA A 26 -11.74 2.67 12.17
CA ALA A 26 -11.49 3.61 11.07
C ALA A 26 -10.83 2.93 9.86
N ARG A 27 -10.87 1.59 9.76
CA ARG A 27 -10.77 0.94 8.45
C ARG A 27 -11.99 1.43 7.69
N SER A 28 -11.80 2.46 6.86
CA SER A 28 -12.78 2.91 5.88
C SER A 28 -13.26 1.67 5.16
N ARG A 29 -14.40 1.13 5.59
CA ARG A 29 -15.07 0.02 4.96
C ARG A 29 -15.57 0.62 3.65
N SER A 30 -14.68 0.58 2.67
CA SER A 30 -14.89 1.06 1.31
C SER A 30 -16.24 0.52 0.85
N VAL A 31 -17.17 1.41 0.55
CA VAL A 31 -18.31 1.09 -0.31
C VAL A 31 -17.70 0.44 -1.55
N GLU A 32 -18.12 -0.78 -1.88
CA GLU A 32 -17.46 -1.68 -2.84
C GLU A 32 -16.85 -0.90 -4.01
N GLY A 33 -15.52 -0.90 -4.10
CA GLY A 33 -14.77 -0.28 -5.18
C GLY A 33 -14.29 1.17 -4.98
N HIS A 34 -14.52 1.80 -3.83
CA HIS A 34 -14.05 3.18 -3.56
C HIS A 34 -13.09 3.23 -2.38
N SER A 35 -11.84 3.64 -2.62
CA SER A 35 -10.81 3.81 -1.58
C SER A 35 -10.38 5.27 -1.48
N ARG A 36 -10.29 5.81 -0.26
CA ARG A 36 -9.86 7.20 -0.02
C ARG A 36 -8.55 7.24 0.76
N PHE A 37 -7.60 8.06 0.31
CA PHE A 37 -6.34 8.33 1.01
C PHE A 37 -5.91 9.78 0.75
N SER A 38 -5.46 10.50 1.78
CA SER A 38 -5.26 11.95 1.71
C SER A 38 -6.49 12.65 1.07
N HIS A 39 -6.29 13.53 0.10
CA HIS A 39 -7.32 14.17 -0.72
C HIS A 39 -7.65 13.41 -2.02
N TYR A 40 -7.21 12.15 -2.17
CA TYR A 40 -7.56 11.34 -3.33
C TYR A 40 -8.71 10.38 -3.05
N THR A 41 -9.58 10.29 -4.04
CA THR A 41 -10.63 9.26 -4.14
C THR A 41 -10.31 8.34 -5.32
N LEU A 42 -10.02 7.08 -5.03
CA LEU A 42 -9.82 6.02 -6.01
C LEU A 42 -11.14 5.26 -6.24
N ASP A 43 -11.58 5.21 -7.48
CA ASP A 43 -12.63 4.33 -7.96
C ASP A 43 -11.98 3.18 -8.74
N THR A 44 -11.98 1.99 -8.14
CA THR A 44 -11.34 0.81 -8.71
C THR A 44 -12.21 0.13 -9.76
N VAL A 45 -13.53 0.39 -9.76
CA VAL A 45 -14.47 -0.15 -10.74
C VAL A 45 -14.27 0.55 -12.07
N HIS A 46 -14.14 1.88 -12.05
CA HIS A 46 -13.89 2.69 -13.25
C HIS A 46 -12.40 2.94 -13.51
N ALA A 47 -11.51 2.44 -12.65
CA ALA A 47 -10.07 2.69 -12.69
C ALA A 47 -9.76 4.20 -12.80
N THR A 48 -10.40 5.02 -11.97
CA THR A 48 -10.18 6.47 -11.95
C THR A 48 -9.67 6.94 -10.59
N LEU A 49 -8.75 7.90 -10.63
CA LEU A 49 -8.23 8.58 -9.46
C LEU A 49 -8.64 10.04 -9.54
N ARG A 50 -9.45 10.49 -8.58
CA ARG A 50 -9.84 11.89 -8.43
C ARG A 50 -9.03 12.54 -7.34
N ASP A 51 -8.47 13.69 -7.66
CA ASP A 51 -7.92 14.65 -6.71
C ASP A 51 -9.08 15.57 -6.27
N ASP A 52 -9.46 15.49 -4.99
CA ASP A 52 -10.57 16.26 -4.44
C ASP A 52 -10.23 17.76 -4.24
N ASP A 53 -8.93 18.13 -4.18
CA ASP A 53 -8.48 19.52 -4.01
C ASP A 53 -8.47 20.27 -5.35
N THR A 54 -7.97 19.64 -6.42
CA THR A 54 -7.92 20.26 -7.74
C THR A 54 -9.10 19.89 -8.65
N GLY A 55 -9.90 18.90 -8.25
CA GLY A 55 -10.99 18.34 -9.06
C GLY A 55 -10.53 17.54 -10.28
N LYS A 56 -9.22 17.33 -10.45
CA LYS A 56 -8.66 16.61 -11.60
C LYS A 56 -8.96 15.11 -11.48
N ILE A 57 -9.37 14.52 -12.59
CA ILE A 57 -9.59 13.07 -12.70
C ILE A 57 -8.54 12.49 -13.63
N ARG A 58 -7.88 11.42 -13.19
CA ARG A 58 -6.93 10.65 -13.99
C ARG A 58 -7.45 9.24 -14.20
N VAL A 59 -7.42 8.78 -15.44
CA VAL A 59 -7.73 7.39 -15.78
C VAL A 59 -6.48 6.55 -15.61
N LEU A 60 -6.62 5.45 -14.88
CA LEU A 60 -5.60 4.44 -14.64
C LEU A 60 -5.91 3.21 -15.50
N THR A 61 -4.92 2.36 -15.71
CA THR A 61 -5.18 0.98 -16.12
C THR A 61 -5.78 0.19 -14.96
N VAL A 62 -6.51 -0.88 -15.28
CA VAL A 62 -7.10 -1.79 -14.26
C VAL A 62 -6.02 -2.30 -13.30
N THR A 63 -4.83 -2.63 -13.80
CA THR A 63 -3.70 -3.09 -12.99
C THR A 63 -3.16 -1.99 -12.07
N GLU A 64 -3.01 -0.76 -12.57
CA GLU A 64 -2.58 0.39 -11.75
C GLU A 64 -3.59 0.69 -10.64
N ALA A 65 -4.89 0.72 -10.97
CA ALA A 65 -5.95 0.91 -9.99
C ALA A 65 -5.94 -0.18 -8.91
N LYS A 66 -5.73 -1.44 -9.32
CA LYS A 66 -5.64 -2.58 -8.39
C LYS A 66 -4.41 -2.51 -7.47
N ILE A 67 -3.24 -2.15 -8.00
CA ILE A 67 -2.03 -1.96 -7.19
C ILE A 67 -2.26 -0.82 -6.19
N LEU A 68 -2.79 0.30 -6.65
CA LEU A 68 -3.05 1.46 -5.81
C LEU A 68 -4.11 1.18 -4.75
N GLN A 69 -5.14 0.41 -5.08
CA GLN A 69 -6.14 -0.07 -4.13
C GLN A 69 -5.48 -0.86 -2.99
N ILE A 70 -4.67 -1.85 -3.33
CA ILE A 70 -3.97 -2.69 -2.33
C ILE A 70 -3.13 -1.80 -1.40
N LEU A 71 -2.42 -0.83 -1.97
CA LEU A 71 -1.61 0.14 -1.21
C LEU A 71 -2.46 1.09 -0.34
N ALA A 72 -3.59 1.57 -0.84
CA ALA A 72 -4.50 2.49 -0.15
C ALA A 72 -5.24 1.81 1.00
N GLU A 73 -5.69 0.56 0.81
CA GLU A 73 -6.32 -0.27 1.84
C GLU A 73 -5.38 -0.53 3.02
N ASN A 74 -4.06 -0.59 2.76
CA ASN A 74 -3.02 -0.80 3.77
C ASN A 74 -2.13 0.46 3.88
N LYS A 75 -2.75 1.64 3.89
CA LYS A 75 -2.03 2.92 3.98
C LYS A 75 -1.11 2.94 5.21
N ASN A 76 0.09 3.48 5.04
CA ASN A 76 1.14 3.55 6.06
C ASN A 76 1.59 2.18 6.58
N GLU A 77 1.31 1.08 5.85
CA GLU A 77 1.77 -0.27 6.17
C GLU A 77 2.61 -0.84 5.01
N VAL A 78 3.63 -1.63 5.34
CA VAL A 78 4.51 -2.23 4.33
C VAL A 78 3.87 -3.50 3.80
N ILE A 79 3.61 -3.53 2.49
CA ILE A 79 3.08 -4.69 1.80
C ILE A 79 4.21 -5.40 1.08
N ARG A 80 4.34 -6.71 1.34
CA ARG A 80 5.32 -7.57 0.67
C ARG A 80 5.08 -7.63 -0.83
N ARG A 81 6.17 -7.72 -1.61
CA ARG A 81 6.07 -7.77 -3.08
C ARG A 81 5.27 -8.98 -3.53
N GLU A 82 5.52 -10.12 -2.92
CA GLU A 82 4.89 -11.41 -3.23
C GLU A 82 3.38 -11.33 -3.02
N ALA A 83 2.92 -10.61 -1.98
CA ALA A 83 1.50 -10.38 -1.73
C ALA A 83 0.84 -9.50 -2.80
N ILE A 84 1.54 -8.47 -3.29
CA ILE A 84 1.05 -7.62 -4.38
C ILE A 84 0.98 -8.43 -5.68
N LEU A 85 2.02 -9.19 -5.99
CA LEU A 85 2.06 -10.05 -7.17
C LEU A 85 0.94 -11.10 -7.14
N SER A 86 0.73 -11.73 -5.98
CA SER A 86 -0.31 -12.74 -5.78
C SER A 86 -1.69 -12.13 -6.06
N ARG A 87 -1.98 -10.95 -5.52
CA ARG A 87 -3.28 -10.29 -5.75
C ARG A 87 -3.45 -9.80 -7.18
N CYS A 88 -2.41 -9.26 -7.83
CA CYS A 88 -2.52 -8.64 -9.14
C CYS A 88 -2.40 -9.63 -10.31
N TRP A 89 -1.53 -10.63 -10.20
CA TRP A 89 -1.19 -11.59 -11.27
C TRP A 89 -1.34 -13.06 -10.88
N ASN A 90 -1.84 -13.36 -9.67
CA ASN A 90 -2.03 -14.74 -9.18
C ASN A 90 -0.74 -15.58 -9.18
N THR A 91 0.38 -14.93 -8.88
CA THR A 91 1.72 -15.52 -8.78
C THR A 91 2.53 -14.84 -7.69
N GLU A 92 3.42 -15.57 -7.03
CA GLU A 92 4.24 -15.04 -5.93
C GLU A 92 5.70 -14.79 -6.36
N ASN A 93 6.18 -15.48 -7.40
CA ASN A 93 7.59 -15.46 -7.79
C ASN A 93 7.76 -15.56 -9.32
N ASP A 94 7.12 -14.64 -10.04
CA ASP A 94 7.29 -14.48 -11.48
C ASP A 94 8.18 -13.27 -11.80
N PHE A 95 9.25 -13.50 -12.56
CA PHE A 95 10.23 -12.46 -12.92
C PHE A 95 9.59 -11.34 -13.74
N PHE A 96 8.75 -11.68 -14.72
CA PHE A 96 8.11 -10.69 -15.59
C PHE A 96 7.06 -9.87 -14.84
N ALA A 97 6.26 -10.49 -13.99
CA ALA A 97 5.30 -9.82 -13.12
C ALA A 97 6.01 -8.90 -12.13
N SER A 98 7.13 -9.33 -11.55
CA SER A 98 7.96 -8.50 -10.65
C SER A 98 8.52 -7.27 -11.37
N ARG A 99 9.06 -7.42 -12.59
CA ARG A 99 9.49 -6.28 -13.42
C ARG A 99 8.33 -5.37 -13.81
N SER A 100 7.17 -5.95 -14.12
CA SER A 100 5.97 -5.20 -14.47
C SER A 100 5.48 -4.34 -13.30
N LEU A 101 5.48 -4.90 -12.08
CA LEU A 101 5.18 -4.16 -10.85
C LEU A 101 6.10 -2.94 -10.71
N ASP A 102 7.40 -3.08 -10.94
CA ASP A 102 8.34 -1.95 -10.83
C ASP A 102 8.02 -0.82 -11.84
N VAL A 103 7.61 -1.17 -13.06
CA VAL A 103 7.16 -0.21 -14.08
C VAL A 103 5.89 0.51 -13.62
N PHE A 104 4.89 -0.22 -13.12
CA PHE A 104 3.65 0.37 -12.63
C PHE A 104 3.88 1.28 -11.41
N VAL A 105 4.72 0.86 -10.46
CA VAL A 105 5.11 1.69 -9.31
C VAL A 105 5.77 2.98 -9.76
N THR A 106 6.64 2.92 -10.78
CA THR A 106 7.27 4.12 -11.34
C THR A 106 6.25 5.08 -11.96
N LYS A 107 5.23 4.56 -12.65
CA LYS A 107 4.13 5.38 -13.19
C LYS A 107 3.27 5.98 -12.09
N LEU A 108 2.89 5.19 -11.09
CA LEU A 108 2.09 5.65 -9.95
C LEU A 108 2.80 6.76 -9.17
N ARG A 109 4.11 6.64 -8.93
CA ARG A 109 4.90 7.71 -8.29
C ARG A 109 4.81 9.04 -9.03
N LYS A 110 4.82 9.02 -10.36
CA LYS A 110 4.71 10.24 -11.18
C LYS A 110 3.36 10.94 -11.02
N LEU A 111 2.32 10.26 -10.53
CA LEU A 111 1.03 10.87 -10.26
C LEU A 111 1.07 11.80 -9.05
N PHE A 112 1.95 11.50 -8.08
CA PHE A 112 2.03 12.17 -6.78
C PHE A 112 3.29 13.03 -6.63
N THR A 113 4.06 13.25 -7.71
CA THR A 113 5.32 14.02 -7.65
C THR A 113 5.13 15.43 -7.09
N ASP A 114 4.01 16.07 -7.41
CA ASP A 114 3.71 17.45 -7.00
C ASP A 114 3.03 17.54 -5.63
N ASP A 115 2.81 16.40 -4.97
CA ASP A 115 2.03 16.28 -3.74
C ASP A 115 2.90 15.79 -2.56
N PRO A 116 3.15 16.64 -1.55
CA PRO A 116 3.98 16.27 -0.40
C PRO A 116 3.28 15.37 0.64
N ASP A 117 1.97 15.14 0.51
CA ASP A 117 1.19 14.36 1.46
C ASP A 117 0.97 12.92 1.02
N VAL A 118 1.31 12.57 -0.23
CA VAL A 118 1.20 11.21 -0.76
C VAL A 118 2.51 10.75 -1.39
N GLU A 119 3.04 9.63 -0.92
CA GLU A 119 4.30 9.09 -1.45
C GLU A 119 4.31 7.56 -1.47
N ILE A 120 4.77 6.95 -2.56
CA ILE A 120 4.97 5.48 -2.64
C ILE A 120 6.46 5.16 -2.46
N LYS A 121 6.84 4.56 -1.32
CA LYS A 121 8.24 4.16 -1.04
C LYS A 121 8.48 2.67 -1.26
N THR A 122 9.71 2.36 -1.64
CA THR A 122 10.22 0.99 -1.66
C THR A 122 10.99 0.73 -0.39
N VAL A 123 10.58 -0.30 0.35
CA VAL A 123 11.33 -0.84 1.48
C VAL A 123 12.20 -1.97 0.95
N ARG A 124 13.51 -1.71 0.83
CA ARG A 124 14.48 -2.62 0.20
C ARG A 124 14.41 -4.01 0.84
N GLY A 125 14.26 -5.04 0.00
CA GLY A 125 14.17 -6.43 0.44
C GLY A 125 12.86 -6.83 1.12
N VAL A 126 11.87 -5.93 1.21
CA VAL A 126 10.60 -6.19 1.88
C VAL A 126 9.42 -5.93 0.93
N GLY A 127 9.29 -4.72 0.41
CA GLY A 127 8.12 -4.40 -0.41
C GLY A 127 7.87 -2.92 -0.62
N LEU A 128 6.60 -2.55 -0.61
CA LEU A 128 6.10 -1.23 -0.96
C LEU A 128 5.22 -0.68 0.17
N ILE A 129 5.26 0.63 0.35
CA ILE A 129 4.40 1.34 1.30
C ILE A 129 3.87 2.60 0.61
N LEU A 130 2.57 2.83 0.74
CA LEU A 130 1.95 4.13 0.44
C LEU A 130 1.88 4.91 1.75
N MET A 131 2.56 6.05 1.77
CA MET A 131 2.46 7.01 2.84
C MET A 131 1.45 8.06 2.45
N ALA A 132 0.44 8.27 3.28
CA ALA A 132 -0.58 9.28 3.10
C ALA A 132 -0.87 9.94 4.46
N LYS A 133 -0.82 11.28 4.51
CA LYS A 133 -1.17 12.06 5.71
C LYS A 133 -2.68 12.23 5.86
#